data_AF-A0A7K4RY22-F1
#
_entry.id   AF-A0A7K4RY22-F1
#
_cell.length_a   1.000
_cell.length_b   1.000
_cell.length_c   1.000
_cell.angle_alpha   90.00
_cell.angle_beta   90.00
_cell.angle_gamma   90.00
#
_symmetry.space_group_name_H-M   'P 1'
#
loop_
_entity.id
_entity.type
_entity.pdbx_description
1 polymer ?
#
loop_
_entity_poly.entity_id
_entity_poly.type
_entity_poly.pdbx_seq_one_letter_code
_entity_poly.pdbx_strand_id
1 'polypeptide(L)'
;QVDEEVVRLIAAQLAEIGDRFDAEIKTRLVNDLVQQFLNENLPGQEITRRMSEAVEGLVRAIPADMEQEKAMLVLAMVLTKKIVNTVPSLLPRAFRTTVNYINQHLHNYIVRLVSAVTQ
;
A
#
# COMPACT_ATOMS: atom_id res chain seq x y z
N GLN A 1 -7.25 -9.73 -21.62
CA GLN A 1 -6.28 -10.35 -20.70
C GLN A 1 -5.23 -9.29 -20.42
N VAL A 2 -4.96 -8.95 -19.15
CA VAL A 2 -3.94 -7.93 -18.84
C VAL A 2 -2.56 -8.54 -19.11
N ASP A 3 -1.72 -7.83 -19.85
CA ASP A 3 -0.36 -8.28 -20.17
C ASP A 3 0.50 -8.30 -18.90
N GLU A 4 1.20 -9.40 -18.67
CA GLU A 4 2.07 -9.57 -17.51
C GLU A 4 3.26 -8.58 -17.55
N GLU A 5 3.72 -8.18 -18.73
CA GLU A 5 4.75 -7.14 -18.89
C GLU A 5 4.25 -5.78 -18.43
N VAL A 6 2.99 -5.44 -18.71
CA VAL A 6 2.35 -4.20 -18.23
C VAL A 6 2.26 -4.20 -16.71
N VAL A 7 1.89 -5.33 -16.10
CA VAL A 7 1.84 -5.46 -14.63
C VAL A 7 3.24 -5.29 -14.02
N ARG A 8 4.27 -5.89 -14.62
CA ARG A 8 5.66 -5.75 -14.17
C ARG A 8 6.17 -4.32 -14.28
N LEU A 9 5.84 -3.62 -15.37
CA LEU A 9 6.22 -2.21 -15.57
C LEU A 9 5.59 -1.31 -14.50
N ILE A 10 4.28 -1.46 -14.27
CA ILE A 10 3.57 -0.71 -13.23
C ILE A 10 4.17 -1.02 -11.85
N ALA A 11 4.44 -2.30 -11.54
CA ALA A 11 5.05 -2.68 -10.27
C ALA A 11 6.43 -2.03 -10.06
N ALA A 12 7.26 -1.98 -11.10
CA ALA A 12 8.58 -1.34 -11.04
C ALA A 12 8.48 0.17 -10.79
N GLN A 13 7.57 0.86 -11.48
CA GLN A 13 7.33 2.29 -11.26
C GLN A 13 6.80 2.57 -9.85
N LEU A 14 5.86 1.76 -9.36
CA LEU A 14 5.33 1.92 -8.00
C LEU A 14 6.41 1.66 -6.94
N ALA A 15 7.34 0.72 -7.18
CA ALA A 15 8.46 0.46 -6.31
C ALA A 15 9.44 1.66 -6.25
N GLU A 16 9.81 2.24 -7.40
CA GLU A 16 10.69 3.42 -7.46
C GLU A 16 10.09 4.62 -6.72
N ILE A 17 8.79 4.87 -6.93
CA ILE A 17 8.09 5.94 -6.21
C ILE A 17 8.04 5.61 -4.71
N GLY A 18 7.76 4.35 -4.37
CA GLY A 18 7.69 3.88 -2.99
C GLY A 18 8.99 4.03 -2.21
N ASP A 19 10.13 3.79 -2.85
CA ASP A 19 11.44 3.95 -2.21
C ASP A 19 11.74 5.41 -1.83
N ARG A 20 11.16 6.38 -2.55
CA ARG A 20 11.24 7.81 -2.16
C ARG A 20 10.39 8.09 -0.91
N PHE A 21 9.17 7.56 -0.84
CA PHE A 21 8.30 7.72 0.33
C PHE A 21 8.81 6.95 1.55
N ASP A 22 9.56 5.88 1.37
CA ASP A 22 10.09 5.07 2.48
C ASP A 22 10.90 5.91 3.48
N ALA A 23 11.66 6.89 2.98
CA ALA A 23 12.46 7.82 3.79
C ALA A 23 11.61 8.74 4.69
N GLU A 24 10.36 9.02 4.30
CA GLU A 24 9.48 9.96 5.00
C GLU A 24 8.63 9.27 6.07
N ILE A 25 8.46 7.94 5.98
CA ILE A 25 7.62 7.17 6.91
C ILE A 25 8.38 6.89 8.21
N LYS A 26 7.89 7.50 9.29
CA LYS A 26 8.43 7.32 10.66
C LYS A 26 8.36 5.86 11.13
N THR A 27 9.46 5.36 11.69
CA THR A 27 9.55 4.00 12.27
C THR A 27 8.48 3.72 13.32
N ARG A 28 8.09 4.72 14.12
CA ARG A 28 7.03 4.58 15.13
C ARG A 28 5.70 4.15 14.52
N LEU A 29 5.29 4.75 13.41
CA LEU A 29 4.04 4.39 12.71
C LEU A 29 4.07 2.93 12.24
N VAL A 30 5.21 2.50 11.69
CA VAL A 30 5.40 1.12 11.22
C VAL A 30 5.32 0.14 12.40
N ASN A 31 5.97 0.45 13.51
CA ASN A 31 5.94 -0.40 14.71
C ASN A 31 4.52 -0.54 15.27
N ASP A 32 3.76 0.55 15.34
CA ASP A 32 2.37 0.53 15.81
C ASP A 32 1.49 -0.36 14.90
N LEU A 33 1.67 -0.26 13.57
CA LEU A 33 1.00 -1.15 12.61
C LEU A 33 1.46 -2.60 12.78
N VAL A 34 2.75 -2.87 12.91
CA VAL A 34 3.27 -4.23 13.12
C VAL A 34 2.61 -4.89 14.34
N GLN A 35 2.45 -4.18 15.46
CA GLN A 35 1.76 -4.71 16.64
C GLN A 35 0.30 -5.06 16.36
N GLN A 36 -0.40 -4.26 15.57
CA GLN A 36 -1.78 -4.55 15.16
C GLN A 36 -1.84 -5.76 14.21
N PHE A 37 -0.88 -5.91 13.31
CA PHE A 37 -0.81 -7.06 12.42
C PHE A 37 -0.46 -8.36 13.14
N LEU A 38 0.34 -8.30 14.21
CA LEU A 38 0.64 -9.46 15.06
C LEU A 38 -0.55 -9.93 15.89
N ASN A 39 -1.54 -9.08 16.15
CA ASN A 39 -2.70 -9.46 16.94
C ASN A 39 -3.65 -10.37 16.13
N GLU A 40 -3.46 -11.68 16.21
CA GLU A 40 -4.23 -12.68 15.47
C GLU A 40 -5.75 -12.62 15.72
N ASN A 41 -6.17 -12.10 16.87
CA ASN A 41 -7.57 -11.95 17.24
C ASN A 41 -8.28 -10.79 16.50
N LEU A 42 -7.53 -9.90 15.85
CA LEU A 42 -8.14 -8.84 15.04
C LEU A 42 -8.69 -9.40 13.73
N PRO A 43 -9.95 -9.10 13.39
CA PRO A 43 -10.52 -9.51 12.12
C PRO A 43 -9.85 -8.78 10.95
N GLY A 44 -9.82 -9.43 9.78
CA GLY A 44 -9.24 -8.89 8.55
C GLY A 44 -9.68 -7.47 8.22
N GLN A 45 -10.98 -7.19 8.39
CA GLN A 45 -11.58 -5.87 8.12
C GLN A 45 -11.05 -4.78 9.05
N GLU A 46 -10.84 -5.08 10.33
CA GLU A 46 -10.33 -4.10 11.29
C GLU A 46 -8.87 -3.76 10.96
N ILE A 47 -8.07 -4.74 10.56
CA ILE A 47 -6.68 -4.49 10.13
C ILE A 47 -6.65 -3.68 8.83
N THR A 48 -7.55 -3.95 7.89
CA THR A 48 -7.71 -3.12 6.68
C THR A 48 -8.08 -1.69 7.03
N ARG A 49 -8.98 -1.48 7.99
CA ARG A 49 -9.34 -0.16 8.49
C ARG A 49 -8.13 0.57 9.07
N ARG A 50 -7.31 -0.12 9.88
CA ARG A 50 -6.06 0.45 10.43
C ARG A 50 -5.05 0.82 9.35
N MET A 51 -4.93 0.00 8.31
CA MET A 51 -4.12 0.34 7.15
C MET A 51 -4.65 1.62 6.47
N SER A 52 -5.97 1.73 6.27
CA SER A 52 -6.59 2.94 5.70
C SER A 52 -6.27 4.18 6.51
N GLU A 53 -6.46 4.13 7.84
CA GLU A 53 -6.15 5.23 8.75
C GLU A 53 -4.69 5.69 8.64
N ALA A 54 -3.75 4.74 8.57
CA ALA A 54 -2.34 5.05 8.41
C ALA A 54 -2.02 5.69 7.05
N VAL A 55 -2.59 5.15 5.96
CA VAL A 55 -2.42 5.71 4.61
C VAL A 55 -3.01 7.12 4.54
N GLU A 56 -4.23 7.33 5.01
CA GLU A 56 -4.88 8.66 5.01
C GLU A 56 -4.10 9.68 5.85
N GLY A 57 -3.55 9.26 7.00
CA GLY A 57 -2.70 10.10 7.82
C GLY A 57 -1.41 10.54 7.11
N LEU A 58 -0.81 9.64 6.33
CA LEU A 58 0.39 9.94 5.55
C LEU A 58 0.10 10.77 4.30
N VAL A 59 -1.00 10.50 3.58
CA VAL A 59 -1.40 11.28 2.40
C VAL A 59 -1.58 12.76 2.73
N ARG A 60 -2.12 13.08 3.91
CA ARG A 60 -2.27 14.48 4.36
C ARG A 60 -0.93 15.20 4.55
N ALA A 61 0.17 14.48 4.67
CA ALA A 61 1.51 15.03 4.79
C ALA A 61 2.24 15.14 3.43
N ILE A 62 1.69 14.57 2.36
CA ILE A 62 2.26 14.63 1.01
C ILE A 62 1.84 15.96 0.34
N PRO A 63 2.75 16.65 -0.37
CA PRO A 63 2.42 17.84 -1.13
C PRO A 63 1.33 17.59 -2.19
N ALA A 64 0.52 18.62 -2.47
CA ALA A 64 -0.68 18.54 -3.31
C ALA A 64 -0.42 18.33 -4.81
N ASP A 65 0.83 18.18 -5.23
CA ASP A 65 1.26 17.99 -6.62
C ASP A 65 1.11 16.55 -7.10
N MET A 66 0.91 15.58 -6.20
CA MET A 66 0.65 14.18 -6.54
C MET A 66 -0.85 13.86 -6.54
N GLU A 67 -1.30 13.09 -7.54
CA GLU A 67 -2.64 12.51 -7.57
C GLU A 67 -2.89 11.65 -6.30
N GLN A 68 -3.97 11.95 -5.59
CA GLN A 68 -4.24 11.35 -4.28
C GLN A 68 -4.33 9.82 -4.33
N GLU A 69 -5.01 9.26 -5.33
CA GLU A 69 -5.17 7.80 -5.48
C GLU A 69 -3.82 7.11 -5.71
N LYS A 70 -2.92 7.76 -6.47
CA LYS A 70 -1.54 7.30 -6.69
C LYS A 70 -0.74 7.31 -5.39
N ALA A 71 -0.85 8.38 -4.61
CA ALA A 71 -0.18 8.50 -3.32
C ALA A 71 -0.68 7.41 -2.34
N MET A 72 -2.01 7.21 -2.27
CA MET A 72 -2.62 6.16 -1.43
C MET A 72 -2.13 4.77 -1.81
N LEU A 73 -2.08 4.45 -3.11
CA LEU A 73 -1.58 3.17 -3.62
C LEU A 73 -0.13 2.92 -3.19
N VAL A 74 0.74 3.90 -3.46
CA VAL A 74 2.17 3.78 -3.17
C VAL A 74 2.40 3.65 -1.67
N LEU A 75 1.75 4.48 -0.85
CA LEU A 75 1.88 4.41 0.60
C LEU A 75 1.41 3.07 1.17
N ALA A 76 0.31 2.50 0.67
CA ALA A 76 -0.14 1.17 1.08
C ALA A 76 0.93 0.11 0.76
N MET A 77 1.55 0.17 -0.42
CA MET A 77 2.61 -0.76 -0.82
C MET A 77 3.88 -0.60 0.03
N VAL A 78 4.30 0.64 0.32
CA VAL A 78 5.48 0.92 1.15
C VAL A 78 5.25 0.45 2.57
N LEU A 79 4.09 0.75 3.18
CA LEU A 79 3.76 0.27 4.53
C LEU A 79 3.83 -1.26 4.61
N THR A 80 3.30 -1.95 3.59
CA THR A 80 3.37 -3.41 3.50
C THR A 80 4.79 -3.92 3.40
N LYS A 81 5.62 -3.31 2.53
CA LYS A 81 7.05 -3.62 2.44
C LYS A 81 7.74 -3.45 3.81
N LYS A 82 7.49 -2.34 4.51
CA LYS A 82 8.09 -2.08 5.83
C LYS A 82 7.64 -3.07 6.90
N ILE A 83 6.36 -3.44 6.94
CA ILE A 83 5.83 -4.45 7.87
C ILE A 83 6.53 -5.79 7.63
N VAL A 84 6.60 -6.24 6.38
CA VAL A 84 7.21 -7.54 6.02
C VAL A 84 8.71 -7.55 6.28
N ASN A 85 9.41 -6.45 6.00
CA ASN A 85 10.84 -6.33 6.29
C ASN A 85 11.13 -6.32 7.80
N THR A 86 10.19 -5.84 8.62
CA THR A 86 10.30 -5.83 10.08
C THR A 86 9.96 -7.20 10.67
N VAL A 87 8.90 -7.84 10.18
CA VAL A 87 8.43 -9.15 10.63
C VAL A 87 8.02 -10.00 9.41
N PRO A 88 8.94 -10.81 8.86
CA PRO A 88 8.68 -11.58 7.63
C PRO A 88 7.50 -12.55 7.71
N SER A 89 7.18 -13.08 8.90
CA SER A 89 6.03 -13.97 9.09
C SER A 89 4.67 -13.31 8.83
N LEU A 90 4.60 -11.97 8.82
CA LEU A 90 3.39 -11.24 8.49
C LEU A 90 3.10 -11.17 6.98
N LEU A 91 4.00 -11.65 6.11
CA LEU A 91 3.83 -11.55 4.65
C LEU A 91 2.43 -11.96 4.15
N PRO A 92 1.87 -13.14 4.49
CA PRO A 92 0.55 -13.53 3.98
C PRO A 92 -0.56 -12.58 4.44
N ARG A 93 -0.48 -12.11 5.68
CA ARG A 93 -1.49 -11.25 6.31
C ARG A 93 -1.38 -9.80 5.79
N ALA A 94 -0.17 -9.26 5.74
CA ALA A 94 0.15 -7.94 5.19
C ALA A 94 -0.28 -7.85 3.73
N PHE A 95 0.07 -8.85 2.92
CA PHE A 95 -0.32 -8.90 1.51
C PHE A 95 -1.83 -8.92 1.34
N ARG A 96 -2.54 -9.82 2.03
CA ARG A 96 -4.02 -9.91 1.96
C ARG A 96 -4.69 -8.60 2.38
N THR A 97 -4.24 -7.97 3.46
CA THR A 97 -4.80 -6.69 3.91
C THR A 97 -4.59 -5.60 2.86
N THR A 98 -3.41 -5.54 2.25
CA THR A 98 -3.09 -4.53 1.22
C THR A 98 -3.95 -4.71 -0.02
N VAL A 99 -4.10 -5.94 -0.50
CA VAL A 99 -4.97 -6.24 -1.65
C VAL A 99 -6.43 -5.91 -1.33
N ASN A 100 -6.90 -6.24 -0.13
CA ASN A 100 -8.26 -5.88 0.30
C ASN A 100 -8.46 -4.36 0.33
N TYR A 101 -7.50 -3.62 0.88
CA TYR A 101 -7.51 -2.15 0.88
C TYR A 101 -7.58 -1.59 -0.54
N ILE A 102 -6.70 -2.05 -1.44
CA ILE A 102 -6.66 -1.61 -2.85
C ILE A 102 -7.99 -1.93 -3.54
N ASN A 103 -8.55 -3.11 -3.34
CA ASN A 103 -9.83 -3.48 -3.95
C ASN A 103 -11.01 -2.65 -3.41
N GLN A 104 -10.96 -2.22 -2.15
CA GLN A 104 -12.03 -1.42 -1.54
C GLN A 104 -11.95 0.06 -1.91
N HIS A 105 -10.73 0.61 -2.00
CA HIS A 105 -10.53 2.05 -2.10
C HIS A 105 -9.96 2.52 -3.45
N LEU A 106 -9.30 1.63 -4.20
CA LEU A 106 -8.49 1.99 -5.37
C LEU A 106 -8.81 1.13 -6.61
N HIS A 107 -9.87 0.33 -6.59
CA HIS A 107 -10.22 -0.56 -7.70
C HIS A 107 -10.34 0.19 -9.03
N ASN A 108 -11.13 1.28 -9.04
CA ASN A 108 -11.33 2.10 -10.25
C ASN A 108 -10.04 2.78 -10.70
N TYR A 109 -9.15 3.14 -9.77
CA TYR A 109 -7.83 3.70 -10.09
C TYR A 109 -6.95 2.67 -10.79
N ILE A 110 -6.85 1.45 -10.25
CA ILE A 110 -6.07 0.36 -10.86
C ILE A 110 -6.60 0.01 -12.25
N VAL A 111 -7.91 -0.05 -12.45
CA VAL A 111 -8.50 -0.31 -13.77
C VAL A 111 -8.09 0.77 -14.77
N ARG A 112 -8.14 2.05 -14.38
CA ARG A 112 -7.70 3.17 -15.23
C ARG A 112 -6.20 3.12 -15.52
N LEU A 113 -5.39 2.84 -14.50
CA LEU A 113 -3.94 2.76 -14.62
C LEU A 113 -3.51 1.68 -15.61
N VAL A 114 -4.09 0.48 -15.48
CA VAL A 114 -3.84 -0.63 -16.42
C VAL A 114 -4.29 -0.26 -17.83
N SER A 115 -5.47 0.35 -17.97
CA SER A 115 -6.00 0.75 -19.28
C SER A 115 -5.14 1.80 -19.98
N ALA A 116 -4.57 2.74 -19.23
CA ALA A 116 -3.73 3.82 -19.77
C ALA A 116 -2.37 3.32 -20.28
N VAL A 117 -1.84 2.22 -19.75
CA VAL A 117 -0.55 1.63 -20.19
C VAL A 117 -0.75 0.67 -21.37
N THR A 118 -1.96 0.14 -21.56
CA THR A 118 -2.28 -0.75 -22.70
C THR A 118 -2.69 -0.01 -23.98
N GLN A 119 -2.75 1.32 -23.97
CA GLN A 119 -3.00 2.16 -25.15
C GLN A 119 -1.68 2.64 -25.75
#